data_AF-A0A918AWG9-F1
#
_entry.id   AF-A0A918AWG9-F1
#
_cell.length_a   1.000
_cell.length_b   1.000
_cell.length_c   1.000
_cell.angle_alpha   90.00
_cell.angle_beta   90.00
_cell.angle_gamma   90.00
#
_symmetry.space_group_name_H-M   'P 1'
#
loop_
_entity.id
_entity.type
_entity.pdbx_description
1 polymer ?
#
loop_
_entity_poly.entity_id
_entity_poly.type
_entity_poly.pdbx_seq_one_letter_code
_entity_poly.pdbx_strand_id
1 'polypeptide(L)'
;MFLGSEGESGVVAGNLSDFLWVLADGVGPLESVLYGPPEPHSSAPRTELTALAEHHATTPRRPARDIVAEARAEFPAFTEDLDAPCR
;
A
#
# COMPACT_ATOMS: atom_id res chain seq x y z
N MET A 1 -5.54 3.61 -0.02
CA MET A 1 -5.84 3.50 -1.47
C MET A 1 -4.94 4.46 -2.25
N PHE A 2 -4.78 4.22 -3.55
CA PHE A 2 -4.09 5.10 -4.49
C PHE A 2 -5.00 5.38 -5.68
N LEU A 3 -4.96 6.63 -6.18
CA LEU A 3 -5.67 7.11 -7.37
C LEU A 3 -4.68 7.93 -8.18
N GLY A 4 -4.30 7.40 -9.35
CA GLY A 4 -3.41 8.02 -10.31
C GLY A 4 -4.14 8.94 -11.28
N SER A 5 -3.41 9.89 -11.83
CA SER A 5 -3.95 10.82 -12.82
C SER A 5 -4.27 10.16 -14.16
N GLU A 6 -3.68 9.00 -14.45
CA GLU A 6 -3.85 8.25 -15.70
C GLU A 6 -4.79 7.05 -15.53
N GLY A 7 -5.54 7.00 -14.43
CA GLY A 7 -6.55 5.98 -14.15
C GLY A 7 -6.05 4.79 -13.33
N GLU A 8 -4.78 4.77 -12.91
CA GLU A 8 -4.30 3.74 -11.99
C GLU A 8 -5.03 3.83 -10.66
N SER A 9 -5.64 2.75 -10.22
CA SER A 9 -6.35 2.73 -8.95
C SER A 9 -6.09 1.41 -8.23
N GLY A 10 -6.09 1.45 -6.91
CA GLY A 10 -5.98 0.23 -6.10
C GLY A 10 -5.88 0.48 -4.61
N VAL A 11 -6.09 -0.60 -3.85
CA VAL A 11 -5.91 -0.58 -2.40
C VAL A 11 -4.46 -0.95 -2.06
N VAL A 12 -3.85 -0.11 -1.23
CA VAL A 12 -2.44 -0.23 -0.80
C VAL A 12 -2.34 -0.77 0.63
N ALA A 13 -3.20 -0.29 1.52
CA ALA A 13 -3.27 -0.65 2.93
C ALA A 13 -4.69 -0.40 3.45
N GLY A 14 -5.12 -1.18 4.45
CA GLY A 14 -6.45 -1.07 5.07
C GLY A 14 -6.56 0.05 6.10
N ASN A 15 -5.44 0.57 6.61
CA ASN A 15 -5.41 1.68 7.56
C ASN A 15 -4.12 2.52 7.41
N LEU A 16 -4.08 3.67 8.11
CA LEU A 16 -2.95 4.60 8.04
C LEU A 16 -1.65 4.00 8.60
N SER A 17 -1.70 3.26 9.71
CA SER A 17 -0.50 2.67 10.31
C SER A 17 0.17 1.68 9.35
N ASP A 18 -0.62 0.82 8.71
CA ASP A 18 -0.14 -0.11 7.69
C ASP A 18 0.39 0.63 6.45
N PHE A 19 -0.24 1.73 6.04
CA PHE A 19 0.27 2.55 4.95
C PHE A 19 1.66 3.13 5.26
N LEU A 20 1.88 3.61 6.50
CA LEU A 20 3.19 4.10 6.93
C LEU A 20 4.25 2.99 6.90
N TRP A 21 3.89 1.77 7.29
CA TRP A 21 4.80 0.63 7.22
C TRP A 21 5.15 0.23 5.77
N VAL A 22 4.22 0.32 4.83
CA VAL A 22 4.50 0.13 3.40
C VAL A 22 5.55 1.13 2.90
N LEU A 23 5.39 2.41 3.25
CA LEU A 23 6.36 3.45 2.90
C LEU A 23 7.71 3.25 3.59
N ALA A 24 7.71 2.82 4.86
CA ALA A 24 8.93 2.53 5.63
C ALA A 24 9.75 1.38 5.03
N ASP A 25 9.08 0.40 4.42
CA ASP A 25 9.70 -0.69 3.64
C ASP A 25 10.18 -0.23 2.24
N GLY A 26 10.05 1.07 1.91
CA GLY A 26 10.51 1.62 0.64
C GLY A 26 9.61 1.27 -0.54
N VAL A 27 8.37 0.88 -0.30
CA VAL A 27 7.41 0.51 -1.34
C VAL A 27 6.48 1.69 -1.56
N GLY A 28 6.49 2.22 -2.77
CA GLY A 28 5.63 3.34 -3.12
C GLY A 28 4.19 2.90 -3.44
N PRO A 29 3.21 3.81 -3.30
CA PRO A 29 1.80 3.48 -3.55
C PRO A 29 1.54 3.04 -5.00
N LEU A 30 2.13 3.72 -5.98
CA LEU A 30 1.96 3.37 -7.39
C LEU A 30 2.58 2.00 -7.70
N GLU A 31 3.79 1.74 -7.22
CA GLU A 31 4.48 0.45 -7.38
C GLU A 31 3.65 -0.69 -6.80
N SER A 32 3.05 -0.49 -5.62
CA SER A 32 2.19 -1.50 -5.00
C SER A 32 0.91 -1.78 -5.82
N VAL A 33 0.41 -0.79 -6.57
CA VAL A 33 -0.75 -0.94 -7.48
C VAL A 33 -0.35 -1.63 -8.77
N LEU A 34 0.73 -1.20 -9.41
CA LEU A 34 1.18 -1.71 -10.71
C LEU A 34 1.78 -3.12 -10.62
N TYR A 35 2.56 -3.40 -9.58
CA TYR A 35 3.34 -4.63 -9.47
C TYR A 35 2.82 -5.59 -8.40
N GLY A 36 1.82 -5.17 -7.61
CA GLY A 36 1.26 -5.98 -6.54
C GLY A 36 2.13 -6.03 -5.29
N PRO A 37 1.96 -7.06 -4.44
CA PRO A 37 2.76 -7.23 -3.23
C PRO A 37 4.27 -7.33 -3.57
N PRO A 38 5.13 -6.54 -2.93
CA PRO A 38 6.57 -6.58 -3.18
C PRO A 38 7.19 -7.95 -2.86
N GLU A 39 8.17 -8.37 -3.67
CA GLU A 39 8.96 -9.55 -3.37
C GLU A 39 9.83 -9.34 -2.12
N PRO A 40 10.13 -10.42 -1.35
CA PRO A 40 10.83 -10.30 -0.06
C PRO A 40 12.19 -9.59 -0.09
N HIS A 41 12.86 -9.56 -1.25
CA HIS A 41 14.20 -8.98 -1.41
C HIS A 41 14.20 -7.66 -2.21
N SER A 42 13.03 -7.18 -2.64
CA SER A 42 12.89 -5.96 -3.44
C SER A 42 12.60 -4.71 -2.61
N SER A 43 12.44 -4.87 -1.29
CA SER A 43 12.24 -3.77 -0.35
C SER A 43 13.57 -3.11 0.01
N ALA A 44 13.61 -1.77 -0.07
CA ALA A 44 14.74 -0.95 0.35
C ALA A 44 14.29 0.04 1.43
N PRO A 45 14.33 -0.35 2.72
CA PRO A 45 13.82 0.47 3.81
C PRO A 45 14.46 1.86 3.85
N ARG A 46 13.63 2.89 4.06
CA ARG A 46 14.09 4.28 4.15
C ARG A 46 14.07 4.72 5.60
N THR A 47 15.23 5.08 6.15
CA THR A 47 15.39 5.42 7.57
C THR A 47 14.45 6.53 8.02
N GLU A 48 14.30 7.59 7.22
CA GLU A 48 13.39 8.71 7.53
C GLU A 48 11.92 8.28 7.60
N LEU A 49 11.48 7.42 6.67
CA LEU A 49 10.11 6.91 6.64
C LEU A 49 9.87 5.87 7.73
N THR A 50 10.90 5.10 8.11
CA THR A 50 10.84 4.19 9.25
C THR A 50 10.67 4.98 10.56
N ALA A 51 11.42 6.05 10.76
CA ALA A 51 11.27 6.92 11.93
C ALA A 51 9.87 7.57 11.98
N LEU A 52 9.34 8.00 10.83
CA LEU A 52 7.98 8.53 10.72
C LEU A 52 6.93 7.49 11.11
N ALA A 53 7.08 6.26 10.59
CA ALA A 53 6.18 5.16 10.90
C ALA A 53 6.25 4.78 12.40
N GLU A 54 7.43 4.68 12.98
CA GLU A 54 7.61 4.42 14.41
C GLU A 54 6.97 5.50 15.31
N HIS A 55 6.97 6.75 14.87
CA HIS A 55 6.39 7.85 15.64
C HIS A 55 4.86 7.90 15.57
N HIS A 56 4.28 7.56 14.41
CA HIS A 56 2.85 7.78 14.14
C HIS A 56 2.00 6.52 14.04
N ALA A 57 2.59 5.36 13.73
CA ALA A 57 1.84 4.12 13.65
C ALA A 57 1.37 3.70 15.04
N THR A 58 0.11 3.31 15.13
CA THR A 58 -0.49 2.75 16.35
C THR A 58 -0.44 1.22 16.37
N THR A 59 0.11 0.59 15.34
CA THR A 59 0.25 -0.86 15.17
C THR A 59 1.73 -1.26 15.13
N PRO A 60 2.08 -2.51 15.48
CA PRO A 60 3.43 -3.03 15.31
C PRO A 60 3.91 -2.96 13.86
N ARG A 61 5.23 -2.93 13.64
CA ARG A 61 5.83 -3.02 12.30
C ARG A 61 5.39 -4.29 11.59
N ARG A 62 5.01 -4.16 10.32
CA ARG A 62 4.61 -5.27 9.44
C ARG A 62 5.28 -5.13 8.08
N PRO A 63 5.60 -6.24 7.38
CA PRO A 63 6.14 -6.21 6.02
C PRO A 63 5.14 -5.64 5.01
N ALA A 64 5.62 -4.84 4.07
CA ALA A 64 4.77 -4.23 3.05
C ALA A 64 4.02 -5.28 2.21
N ARG A 65 4.65 -6.42 1.93
CA ARG A 65 4.05 -7.52 1.16
C ARG A 65 2.77 -8.05 1.80
N ASP A 66 2.77 -8.21 3.13
CA ASP A 66 1.68 -8.82 3.87
C ASP A 66 0.52 -7.82 3.92
N ILE A 67 0.83 -6.55 4.20
CA ILE A 67 -0.14 -5.45 4.18
C ILE A 67 -0.83 -5.30 2.82
N VAL A 68 -0.05 -5.24 1.72
CA VAL A 68 -0.59 -5.04 0.37
C VAL A 68 -1.43 -6.25 -0.06
N ALA A 69 -0.98 -7.46 0.25
CA ALA A 69 -1.73 -8.68 -0.07
C ALA A 69 -3.06 -8.74 0.68
N GLU A 70 -3.07 -8.48 1.98
CA GLU A 70 -4.29 -8.46 2.80
C GLU A 70 -5.25 -7.37 2.36
N ALA A 71 -4.76 -6.15 2.12
CA ALA A 71 -5.60 -5.03 1.72
C ALA A 71 -6.27 -5.27 0.35
N ARG A 72 -5.57 -5.93 -0.58
CA ARG A 72 -6.15 -6.34 -1.87
C ARG A 72 -7.17 -7.47 -1.72
N ALA A 73 -6.91 -8.42 -0.82
CA ALA A 73 -7.82 -9.52 -0.54
C ALA A 73 -9.12 -9.03 0.13
N GLU A 74 -9.05 -7.98 0.94
CA GLU A 74 -10.21 -7.34 1.57
C GLU A 74 -11.11 -6.63 0.55
N PHE A 75 -10.52 -6.02 -0.49
CA PHE A 75 -11.24 -5.25 -1.51
C PHE A 75 -10.93 -5.72 -2.94
N PRO A 76 -11.34 -6.95 -3.32
CA PRO A 76 -10.94 -7.55 -4.59
C PRO A 76 -11.56 -6.89 -5.82
N ALA A 77 -12.70 -6.19 -5.67
CA ALA A 77 -13.43 -5.54 -6.76
C ALA A 77 -13.27 -4.00 -6.76
N PHE A 78 -12.31 -3.46 -6.01
CA PHE A 78 -12.19 -2.02 -5.76
C PHE A 78 -12.15 -1.19 -7.04
N THR A 79 -11.35 -1.59 -8.03
CA THR A 79 -11.20 -0.84 -9.27
C THR A 79 -12.48 -0.92 -10.11
N GLU A 80 -13.10 -2.09 -10.20
CA GLU A 80 -14.37 -2.27 -10.89
C GLU A 80 -15.50 -1.45 -10.25
N ASP A 81 -15.54 -1.38 -8.92
CA ASP A 81 -16.51 -0.59 -8.16
C ASP A 81 -16.30 0.92 -8.36
N LEU A 82 -15.05 1.37 -8.48
CA LEU A 82 -14.72 2.76 -8.81
C LEU A 82 -15.10 3.14 -10.25
N ASP A 83 -14.97 2.20 -11.20
CA ASP A 83 -15.29 2.44 -12.61
C ASP A 83 -16.79 2.32 -12.92
N ALA A 84 -17.56 1.61 -12.08
CA ALA A 84 -19.00 1.42 -12.25
C ALA A 84 -19.81 2.71 -12.47
N PRO A 85 -19.64 3.82 -11.71
CA PRO A 85 -20.38 5.07 -11.90
C PRO A 85 -19.96 5.88 -13.13
N CYS A 86 -18.88 5.53 -13.81
CA CYS A 86 -18.39 6.24 -15.00
C CYS A 86 -19.03 5.74 -16.31
N ARG A 87 -20.00 4.82 -16.22
CA ARG A 87 -20.76 4.26 -17.35
C ARG A 87 -22.09 4.95 -17.60
#